data_AF-A0A930U5V9-F1
#
_entry.id   AF-A0A930U5V9-F1
#
_cell.length_a   1.000
_cell.length_b   1.000
_cell.length_c   1.000
_cell.angle_alpha   90.00
_cell.angle_beta   90.00
_cell.angle_gamma   90.00
#
_symmetry.space_group_name_H-M   'P 1'
#
loop_
_entity.id
_entity.type
_entity.pdbx_description
1 polymer ?
#
loop_
_entity_poly.entity_id
_entity_poly.type
_entity_poly.pdbx_seq_one_letter_code
_entity_poly.pdbx_strand_id
1 'polypeptide(L)'
;VFESGAILICLAETAGRMLPTDRRPRFEVLACLMFKMWGVGPMLVQLIHFKRFAPGLIPFAIARYEKETLRLYGVLNQRLQDRDYVAGDYSIADIALYPWVAIHEFQGLSLDSYPHLAAWVARLAARPAVQRGMAVPS
;
A
#
# COMPACT_ATOMS: atom_id res chain seq x y z
N VAL A 1 -8.69 19.98 -0.10
CA VAL A 1 -9.05 18.58 0.25
C VAL A 1 -7.96 18.04 1.16
N PHE A 2 -8.31 17.48 2.32
CA PHE A 2 -7.38 16.80 3.24
C PHE A 2 -7.67 15.30 3.24
N GLU A 3 -6.82 14.48 3.87
CA GLU A 3 -6.76 13.01 3.77
C GLU A 3 -6.24 12.46 2.43
N SER A 4 -5.21 11.63 2.49
CA SER A 4 -4.57 11.08 1.28
C SER A 4 -5.54 10.33 0.36
N GLY A 5 -6.48 9.57 0.93
CA GLY A 5 -7.50 8.87 0.15
C GLY A 5 -8.49 9.82 -0.54
N ALA A 6 -8.97 10.85 0.15
CA ALA A 6 -9.89 11.82 -0.42
C ALA A 6 -9.22 12.70 -1.49
N ILE A 7 -7.95 13.06 -1.29
CA ILE A 7 -7.14 13.76 -2.30
C ILE A 7 -7.02 12.92 -3.58
N LEU A 8 -6.69 11.63 -3.45
CA LEU A 8 -6.60 10.73 -4.61
C LEU A 8 -7.94 10.59 -5.36
N ILE A 9 -9.06 10.47 -4.65
CA ILE A 9 -10.40 10.43 -5.27
C ILE A 9 -10.67 11.74 -6.02
N CYS A 10 -10.47 12.89 -5.37
CA CYS A 10 -10.70 14.20 -5.98
C CYS A 10 -9.87 14.41 -7.25
N LEU A 11 -8.58 14.05 -7.22
CA LEU A 11 -7.69 14.15 -8.38
C LEU A 11 -8.08 13.17 -9.49
N ALA A 12 -8.47 11.94 -9.16
CA ALA A 12 -8.90 10.95 -10.14
C ALA A 12 -10.19 11.38 -10.86
N GLU A 13 -11.15 11.92 -10.12
CA GLU A 13 -12.40 12.46 -10.69
C GLU A 13 -12.15 13.70 -11.55
N THR A 14 -11.31 14.62 -11.07
CA THR A 14 -10.98 15.85 -11.80
C THR A 14 -10.23 15.54 -13.10
N ALA A 15 -9.34 14.55 -13.08
CA ALA A 15 -8.59 14.13 -14.26
C ALA A 15 -9.37 13.17 -15.17
N GLY A 16 -10.43 12.52 -14.67
CA GLY A 16 -11.14 11.45 -15.37
C GLY A 16 -10.31 10.18 -15.59
N ARG A 17 -9.36 9.87 -14.68
CA ARG A 17 -8.39 8.75 -14.84
C ARG A 17 -8.19 8.01 -13.52
N MET A 18 -7.77 6.74 -13.59
CA MET A 18 -7.33 5.92 -12.44
C MET A 18 -8.40 5.62 -11.38
N LEU A 19 -9.67 5.93 -11.67
CA LEU A 19 -10.84 5.53 -10.92
C LEU A 19 -11.99 5.29 -11.91
N PRO A 20 -12.48 4.05 -12.07
CA PRO A 20 -13.58 3.75 -12.99
C PRO A 20 -14.86 4.52 -12.66
N THR A 21 -15.67 4.74 -13.70
CA THR A 21 -17.03 5.31 -13.58
C THR A 21 -18.08 4.22 -13.38
N ASP A 22 -17.85 3.04 -13.96
CA ASP A 22 -18.72 1.88 -13.77
C ASP A 22 -18.78 1.45 -12.30
N ARG A 23 -20.01 1.20 -11.83
CA ARG A 23 -20.31 1.01 -10.41
C ARG A 23 -19.44 -0.06 -9.75
N ARG A 24 -19.35 -1.25 -10.36
CA ARG A 24 -18.66 -2.41 -9.77
C ARG A 24 -17.14 -2.20 -9.65
N PRO A 25 -16.39 -1.92 -10.74
CA PRO A 25 -14.94 -1.74 -10.65
C PRO A 25 -14.57 -0.50 -9.83
N ARG A 26 -15.41 0.54 -9.82
CA ARG A 26 -15.22 1.70 -8.95
C ARG A 26 -15.23 1.31 -7.47
N PHE A 27 -16.23 0.55 -7.03
CA PHE A 27 -16.30 0.11 -5.64
C PHE A 27 -15.17 -0.86 -5.27
N GLU A 28 -14.64 -1.63 -6.22
CA GLU A 28 -13.47 -2.48 -6.00
C GLU A 28 -12.20 -1.65 -5.73
N VAL A 29 -11.97 -0.57 -6.49
CA VAL A 29 -10.89 0.40 -6.22
C VAL A 29 -11.08 1.06 -4.86
N LEU A 30 -12.30 1.53 -4.55
CA LEU A 30 -12.59 2.18 -3.27
C LEU A 30 -12.42 1.23 -2.09
N ALA A 31 -12.82 -0.04 -2.21
CA ALA A 31 -12.61 -1.05 -1.16
C ALA A 31 -11.11 -1.27 -0.89
N CYS A 32 -10.28 -1.37 -1.93
CA CYS A 32 -8.83 -1.49 -1.78
C CYS A 32 -8.21 -0.21 -1.19
N LEU A 33 -8.71 0.96 -1.56
CA LEU A 33 -8.30 2.23 -0.97
C LEU A 33 -8.64 2.30 0.53
N MET A 34 -9.83 1.86 0.93
CA MET A 34 -10.22 1.80 2.34
C MET A 34 -9.39 0.77 3.11
N PHE A 35 -9.08 -0.38 2.51
CA PHE A 35 -8.15 -1.36 3.08
C PHE A 35 -6.77 -0.75 3.36
N LYS A 36 -6.25 0.09 2.46
CA LYS A 36 -5.04 0.88 2.72
C LYS A 36 -5.22 1.81 3.91
N MET A 37 -6.30 2.60 3.92
CA MET A 37 -6.50 3.67 4.91
C MET A 37 -6.68 3.14 6.33
N TRP A 38 -7.39 2.02 6.50
CA TRP A 38 -7.74 1.47 7.81
C TRP A 38 -6.94 0.25 8.24
N GLY A 39 -6.29 -0.44 7.29
CA GLY A 39 -5.46 -1.62 7.57
C GLY A 39 -3.98 -1.29 7.43
N VAL A 40 -3.50 -1.20 6.18
CA VAL A 40 -2.07 -1.12 5.86
C VAL A 40 -1.39 0.10 6.49
N GLY A 41 -1.88 1.31 6.23
CA GLY A 41 -1.22 2.53 6.73
C GLY A 41 -1.06 2.54 8.27
N PRO A 42 -2.15 2.37 9.04
CA PRO A 42 -2.08 2.39 10.50
C PRO A 42 -1.23 1.27 11.11
N MET A 43 -1.21 0.07 10.54
CA MET A 43 -0.44 -1.03 11.13
C MET A 43 1.06 -0.89 10.86
N LEU A 44 1.44 -0.50 9.63
CA LEU A 44 2.84 -0.35 9.24
C LEU A 44 3.50 0.84 9.96
N VAL A 45 2.78 1.96 10.16
CA VAL A 45 3.34 3.10 10.90
C VAL A 45 3.65 2.74 12.36
N GLN A 46 2.81 1.91 13.00
CA GLN A 46 3.05 1.45 14.37
C GLN A 46 4.25 0.51 14.43
N LEU A 47 4.38 -0.42 13.48
CA LEU A 47 5.56 -1.28 13.38
C LEU A 47 6.85 -0.45 13.27
N ILE A 48 6.86 0.53 12.36
CA ILE A 48 8.01 1.43 12.16
C ILE A 48 8.30 2.21 13.45
N HIS A 49 7.27 2.75 14.10
CA HIS A 49 7.42 3.49 15.34
C HIS A 49 8.12 2.64 16.42
N PHE A 50 7.61 1.45 16.71
CA PHE A 50 8.19 0.58 17.75
C PHE A 50 9.55 0.00 17.39
N LYS A 51 9.86 -0.19 16.11
CA LYS A 51 11.18 -0.68 15.68
C LYS A 51 12.26 0.40 15.64
N ARG A 52 11.91 1.64 15.32
CA ARG A 52 12.90 2.68 14.96
C ARG A 52 12.86 3.93 15.81
N PHE A 53 11.72 4.31 16.34
CA PHE A 53 11.52 5.63 16.94
C PHE A 53 11.16 5.58 18.43
N ALA A 54 10.55 4.50 18.90
CA ALA A 54 10.17 4.35 20.29
C ALA A 54 11.43 4.32 21.20
N PRO A 55 11.38 4.97 22.38
CA PRO A 55 12.47 4.90 23.34
C PRO A 55 12.52 3.49 23.95
N GLY A 56 13.61 2.77 23.66
CA GLY A 56 13.79 1.38 24.09
C GLY A 56 12.99 0.38 23.25
N LEU A 57 13.34 -0.90 23.42
CA LEU A 57 12.66 -1.99 22.72
C LEU A 57 11.48 -2.50 23.54
N ILE A 58 10.31 -2.60 22.89
CA ILE A 58 9.09 -3.17 23.46
C ILE A 58 8.75 -4.44 22.65
N PRO A 59 9.33 -5.61 22.99
CA PRO A 59 9.23 -6.81 22.15
C PRO A 59 7.80 -7.24 21.83
N PHE A 60 6.89 -7.11 22.81
CA PHE A 60 5.49 -7.44 22.63
C PHE A 60 4.81 -6.57 21.56
N ALA A 61 5.05 -5.26 21.58
CA ALA A 61 4.46 -4.33 20.61
C ALA A 61 5.02 -4.59 19.20
N ILE A 62 6.34 -4.76 19.09
CA ILE A 62 7.00 -5.10 17.82
C ILE A 62 6.40 -6.38 17.23
N ALA A 63 6.35 -7.46 18.02
CA ALA A 63 5.82 -8.74 17.57
C ALA A 63 4.35 -8.65 17.14
N ARG A 64 3.52 -7.87 17.85
CA ARG A 64 2.12 -7.65 17.50
C ARG A 64 1.97 -6.97 16.14
N TYR A 65 2.64 -5.85 15.92
CA TYR A 65 2.50 -5.09 14.67
C TYR A 65 3.22 -5.75 13.50
N GLU A 66 4.30 -6.49 13.75
CA GLU A 66 4.96 -7.30 12.74
C GLU A 66 4.05 -8.42 12.26
N LYS A 67 3.44 -9.18 13.19
CA LYS A 67 2.48 -10.24 12.84
C LYS A 67 1.31 -9.70 12.02
N GLU A 68 0.74 -8.55 12.39
CA GLU A 68 -0.35 -7.97 11.64
C GLU A 68 0.08 -7.44 10.27
N THR A 69 1.27 -6.86 10.16
CA THR A 69 1.85 -6.43 8.87
C THR A 69 2.04 -7.61 7.93
N LEU A 70 2.61 -8.72 8.42
CA LEU A 70 2.80 -9.95 7.65
C LEU A 70 1.46 -10.57 7.22
N ARG A 71 0.41 -10.47 8.07
CA ARG A 71 -0.95 -10.89 7.71
C ARG A 71 -1.49 -10.04 6.56
N LEU A 72 -1.32 -8.72 6.62
CA LEU A 72 -1.77 -7.79 5.56
C LEU A 72 -1.00 -8.01 4.25
N TYR A 73 0.29 -8.30 4.31
CA TYR A 73 1.08 -8.71 3.13
C TYR A 73 0.54 -10.01 2.53
N GLY A 74 0.15 -10.98 3.35
CA GLY A 74 -0.52 -12.21 2.90
C GLY A 74 -1.82 -11.94 2.15
N VAL A 75 -2.65 -11.03 2.67
CA VAL A 75 -3.90 -10.61 2.00
C VAL A 75 -3.61 -9.97 0.63
N LEU A 76 -2.63 -9.06 0.56
CA LEU A 76 -2.25 -8.44 -0.72
C LEU A 76 -1.66 -9.46 -1.70
N ASN A 77 -0.80 -10.36 -1.23
CA ASN A 77 -0.21 -11.40 -2.06
C ASN A 77 -1.28 -12.33 -2.66
N GLN A 78 -2.24 -12.78 -1.85
CA GLN A 78 -3.36 -13.58 -2.35
C GLN A 78 -4.22 -12.80 -3.35
N ARG A 79 -4.46 -11.51 -3.06
CA ARG A 79 -5.23 -10.62 -3.94
C ARG A 79 -4.57 -10.45 -5.31
N LEU A 80 -3.23 -10.50 -5.36
CA LEU A 80 -2.41 -10.30 -6.56
C LEU A 80 -2.06 -11.62 -7.28
N GLN A 81 -2.53 -12.78 -6.81
CA GLN A 81 -2.18 -14.08 -7.36
C GLN A 81 -2.42 -14.18 -8.89
N ASP A 82 -3.57 -13.70 -9.34
CA ASP A 82 -3.99 -13.71 -10.74
C ASP A 82 -4.23 -12.29 -11.28
N ARG A 83 -3.57 -11.28 -10.69
CA ARG A 83 -3.83 -9.87 -11.00
C ARG A 83 -2.55 -9.06 -11.06
N ASP A 84 -2.45 -8.20 -12.06
CA ASP A 84 -1.35 -7.24 -12.16
C ASP A 84 -1.48 -6.08 -11.17
N TYR A 85 -2.71 -5.73 -10.76
CA TYR A 85 -3.03 -4.64 -9.84
C TYR A 85 -4.16 -5.01 -8.88
N VAL A 86 -4.24 -4.31 -7.74
CA VAL A 86 -5.08 -4.76 -6.59
C VAL A 86 -6.60 -4.70 -6.85
N ALA A 87 -7.01 -3.90 -7.83
CA ALA A 87 -8.42 -3.63 -8.16
C ALA A 87 -8.74 -3.79 -9.65
N GLY A 88 -8.00 -4.65 -10.36
CA GLY A 88 -8.15 -4.85 -11.81
C GLY A 88 -7.08 -4.08 -12.57
N ASP A 89 -7.45 -2.96 -13.18
CA ASP A 89 -6.49 -2.06 -13.82
C ASP A 89 -5.76 -1.18 -12.80
N TYR A 90 -4.62 -0.60 -13.21
CA TYR A 90 -3.84 0.32 -12.39
C TYR A 90 -4.69 1.52 -11.94
N SER A 91 -4.80 1.70 -10.62
CA SER A 91 -5.74 2.64 -10.02
C SER A 91 -5.12 3.44 -8.87
N ILE A 92 -5.91 4.37 -8.32
CA ILE A 92 -5.55 5.07 -7.09
C ILE A 92 -5.33 4.14 -5.88
N ALA A 93 -5.90 2.93 -5.89
CA ALA A 93 -5.66 1.96 -4.82
C ALA A 93 -4.20 1.47 -4.82
N ASP A 94 -3.64 1.21 -6.00
CA ASP A 94 -2.25 0.82 -6.16
C ASP A 94 -1.31 1.96 -5.75
N ILE A 95 -1.62 3.18 -6.18
CA ILE A 95 -0.88 4.41 -5.81
C ILE A 95 -0.86 4.59 -4.28
N ALA A 96 -1.99 4.33 -3.62
CA ALA A 96 -2.10 4.49 -2.18
C ALA A 96 -1.32 3.42 -1.40
N LEU A 97 -1.31 2.17 -1.89
CA LEU A 97 -0.66 1.04 -1.21
C LEU A 97 0.86 1.02 -1.44
N TYR A 98 1.31 1.36 -2.64
CA TYR A 98 2.69 1.12 -3.06
C TYR A 98 3.74 1.74 -2.14
N PRO A 99 3.67 3.03 -1.75
CA PRO A 99 4.70 3.63 -0.91
C PRO A 99 4.91 2.89 0.42
N TRP A 100 3.85 2.26 0.94
CA TRP A 100 3.89 1.53 2.21
C TRP A 100 4.54 0.15 2.07
N VAL A 101 4.33 -0.55 0.96
CA VAL A 101 4.96 -1.87 0.72
C VAL A 101 6.38 -1.72 0.19
N ALA A 102 6.64 -0.68 -0.62
CA ALA A 102 7.96 -0.43 -1.20
C ALA A 102 9.05 -0.29 -0.13
N ILE A 103 8.72 0.27 1.04
CA ILE A 103 9.64 0.45 2.16
C ILE A 103 9.72 -0.77 3.12
N HIS A 104 9.37 -1.97 2.67
CA HIS A 104 9.41 -3.20 3.49
C HIS A 104 10.76 -3.46 4.17
N GLU A 105 11.89 -3.21 3.50
CA GLU A 105 13.22 -3.32 4.10
C GLU A 105 13.41 -2.32 5.25
N PHE A 106 12.88 -1.10 5.12
CA PHE A 106 12.86 -0.11 6.19
C PHE A 106 12.01 -0.61 7.38
N GLN A 107 10.97 -1.40 7.14
CA GLN A 107 10.18 -2.05 8.19
C GLN A 107 10.91 -3.25 8.82
N GLY A 108 12.06 -3.65 8.28
CA GLY A 108 12.81 -4.85 8.67
C GLY A 108 12.06 -6.12 8.30
N LEU A 109 11.40 -6.14 7.14
CA LEU A 109 10.65 -7.26 6.60
C LEU A 109 11.20 -7.67 5.23
N SER A 110 10.96 -8.92 4.83
CA SER A 110 11.26 -9.43 3.49
C SER A 110 9.96 -9.76 2.73
N LEU A 111 10.02 -9.69 1.40
CA LEU A 111 8.93 -10.11 0.51
C LEU A 111 9.11 -11.53 -0.06
N ASP A 112 10.14 -12.28 0.36
CA ASP A 112 10.47 -13.61 -0.22
C ASP A 112 9.31 -14.61 -0.14
N SER A 113 8.51 -14.54 0.94
CA SER A 113 7.32 -15.39 1.12
C SER A 113 6.07 -14.86 0.41
N TYR A 114 6.17 -13.75 -0.33
CA TYR A 114 5.06 -13.05 -0.97
C TYR A 114 5.37 -12.75 -2.45
N PRO A 115 5.50 -13.78 -3.31
CA PRO A 115 6.00 -13.61 -4.68
C PRO A 115 5.12 -12.71 -5.56
N HIS A 116 3.80 -12.76 -5.41
CA HIS A 116 2.88 -11.91 -6.20
C HIS A 116 2.95 -10.46 -5.74
N LEU A 117 3.12 -10.24 -4.43
CA LEU A 117 3.34 -8.91 -3.89
C LEU A 117 4.69 -8.34 -4.34
N ALA A 118 5.76 -9.14 -4.31
CA ALA A 118 7.08 -8.75 -4.80
C ALA A 118 7.05 -8.39 -6.29
N ALA A 119 6.37 -9.19 -7.13
CA ALA A 119 6.20 -8.91 -8.55
C ALA A 119 5.42 -7.60 -8.78
N TRP A 120 4.37 -7.33 -7.98
CA TRP A 120 3.64 -6.07 -8.01
C TRP A 120 4.51 -4.88 -7.60
N VAL A 121 5.32 -4.99 -6.55
CA VAL A 121 6.27 -3.93 -6.15
C VAL A 121 7.23 -3.63 -7.30
N ALA A 122 7.84 -4.65 -7.90
CA ALA A 122 8.76 -4.49 -9.03
C ALA A 122 8.08 -3.82 -10.25
N ARG A 123 6.86 -4.26 -10.58
CA ARG A 123 6.04 -3.68 -11.67
C ARG A 123 5.80 -2.19 -11.46
N LEU A 124 5.47 -1.78 -10.22
CA LEU A 124 5.20 -0.38 -9.92
C LEU A 124 6.47 0.46 -9.83
N ALA A 125 7.56 -0.09 -9.27
CA ALA A 125 8.87 0.57 -9.19
C ALA A 125 9.44 0.91 -10.59
N ALA A 126 9.12 0.11 -11.60
CA ALA A 126 9.51 0.35 -12.99
C ALA A 126 8.78 1.53 -13.66
N ARG A 127 7.70 2.07 -13.06
CA ARG A 127 6.91 3.15 -13.67
C ARG A 127 7.59 4.51 -13.47
N PRO A 128 7.89 5.27 -14.54
CA PRO A 128 8.55 6.58 -14.40
C PRO A 128 7.79 7.59 -13.52
N ALA A 129 6.46 7.55 -13.53
CA ALA A 129 5.64 8.41 -12.68
C ALA A 129 5.74 8.05 -11.18
N VAL A 130 5.89 6.76 -10.86
CA VAL A 130 6.08 6.28 -9.48
C VAL A 130 7.46 6.70 -8.99
N GLN A 131 8.51 6.54 -9.80
CA GLN A 131 9.86 6.98 -9.46
C GLN A 131 9.91 8.48 -9.14
N ARG A 132 9.31 9.32 -9.99
CA ARG A 132 9.22 10.77 -9.72
C ARG A 132 8.41 11.09 -8.46
N GLY A 133 7.31 10.38 -8.22
CA GLY A 133 6.48 10.59 -7.03
C GLY A 133 7.18 10.20 -5.73
N MET A 134 7.91 9.08 -5.72
CA MET A 134 8.66 8.61 -4.56
C MET A 134 9.89 9.46 -4.22
N ALA A 135 10.35 10.30 -5.14
CA ALA A 135 11.41 11.28 -4.91
C ALA A 135 10.92 12.57 -4.22
N VAL A 136 9.64 12.63 -3.81
CA VAL A 136 9.01 13.81 -3.20
C VAL A 136 8.34 13.43 -1.87
N PRO A 137 8.63 14.09 -0.74
CA PRO A 137 9.68 15.09 -0.55
C PRO A 137 11.07 14.45 -0.55
N SER A 138 12.08 15.19 -0.99
CA SER A 138 13.49 14.78 -0.97
C SER A 138 14.12 14.95 0.41
#